data_AF-A0A1H7Q056-F1
#
_entry.id   AF-A0A1H7Q056-F1
#
_cell.length_a   1.000
_cell.length_b   1.000
_cell.length_c   1.000
_cell.angle_alpha   90.00
_cell.angle_beta   90.00
_cell.angle_gamma   90.00
#
_symmetry.space_group_name_H-M   'P 1'
#
loop_
_entity.id
_entity.type
_entity.pdbx_description
1 polymer ?
#
loop_
_entity_poly.entity_id
_entity_poly.type
_entity_poly.pdbx_seq_one_letter_code
_entity_poly.pdbx_strand_id
1 'polypeptide(L)'
;MSWYKEHKQEWKEIIETISREVNRTPQIEIGKKLDELIDDVRDDRMLSKNNPSAQLDYNIPEMLKEIIDSRFYESDYNNITKKLLYEDVSYNEAIQNGIAIIADLDIFNYNK
;
A
#
# COMPACT_ATOMS: atom_id res chain seq x y z
N MET A 1 34.89 9.53 9.07
CA MET A 1 34.74 8.37 8.17
C MET A 1 35.55 8.62 6.91
N SER A 2 36.73 7.98 6.75
CA SER A 2 37.64 8.14 5.59
C SER A 2 37.09 7.52 4.30
N TRP A 3 36.31 6.46 4.45
CA TRP A 3 35.86 5.59 3.36
C TRP A 3 35.00 6.31 2.30
N TYR A 4 34.12 7.23 2.70
CA TYR A 4 33.30 8.02 1.78
C TYR A 4 34.12 8.95 0.85
N LYS A 5 35.30 9.40 1.29
CA LYS A 5 36.15 10.27 0.47
C LYS A 5 36.87 9.50 -0.64
N GLU A 6 37.28 8.27 -0.35
CA GLU A 6 38.03 7.40 -1.27
C GLU A 6 37.10 6.77 -2.33
N HIS A 7 35.84 6.50 -1.99
CA HIS A 7 34.87 5.83 -2.89
C HIS A 7 33.72 6.76 -3.34
N LYS A 8 33.94 8.08 -3.35
CA LYS A 8 32.89 9.06 -3.66
C LYS A 8 32.21 8.82 -5.02
N GLN A 9 32.98 8.35 -6.01
CA GLN A 9 32.47 8.11 -7.36
C GLN A 9 31.59 6.86 -7.42
N GLU A 10 32.00 5.76 -6.80
CA GLU A 10 31.20 4.52 -6.68
C GLU A 10 29.88 4.79 -5.94
N TRP A 11 29.94 5.56 -4.86
CA TRP A 11 28.75 5.97 -4.11
C TRP A 11 27.77 6.80 -4.95
N LYS A 12 28.29 7.70 -5.79
CA LYS A 12 27.48 8.49 -6.71
C LYS A 12 26.79 7.59 -7.74
N GLU A 13 27.50 6.62 -8.31
CA GLU A 13 26.94 5.67 -9.27
C GLU A 13 25.86 4.77 -8.66
N ILE A 14 26.03 4.33 -7.41
CA ILE A 14 25.02 3.56 -6.68
C ILE A 14 23.75 4.39 -6.48
N ILE A 15 23.88 5.63 -6.00
CA ILE A 15 22.73 6.52 -5.76
C ILE A 15 22.01 6.85 -7.07
N GLU A 16 22.74 7.13 -8.15
CA GLU A 16 22.16 7.40 -9.46
C GLU A 16 21.45 6.18 -10.04
N THR A 17 22.02 4.99 -9.88
CA THR A 17 21.41 3.74 -10.32
C THR A 17 20.12 3.48 -9.55
N ILE A 18 20.14 3.55 -8.22
CA ILE A 18 18.94 3.41 -7.38
C ILE A 18 17.89 4.44 -7.80
N SER A 19 18.27 5.70 -8.00
CA SER A 19 17.33 6.77 -8.41
C SER A 19 16.68 6.49 -9.78
N ARG A 20 17.41 5.89 -10.72
CA ARG A 20 16.86 5.47 -12.03
C ARG A 20 15.91 4.28 -11.89
N GLU A 21 16.21 3.37 -10.98
CA GLU A 21 15.42 2.15 -10.74
C GLU A 21 14.15 2.43 -9.89
N VAL A 22 14.16 3.45 -9.02
CA VAL A 22 12.99 3.84 -8.21
C VAL A 22 11.78 4.22 -9.06
N ASN A 23 11.99 4.71 -10.28
CA ASN A 23 10.92 5.03 -11.24
C ASN A 23 10.68 3.93 -12.29
N ARG A 24 11.29 2.74 -12.17
CA ARG A 24 11.08 1.66 -13.14
C ARG A 24 9.70 1.00 -13.03
N THR A 25 9.07 1.07 -11.87
CA THR A 25 7.71 0.54 -11.72
C THR A 25 6.74 1.54 -12.34
N PRO A 26 5.94 1.15 -13.34
CA PRO A 26 4.95 2.05 -13.93
C PRO A 26 3.99 2.51 -12.83
N GLN A 27 3.87 3.82 -12.66
CA GLN A 27 2.86 4.40 -11.79
C GLN A 27 1.51 4.29 -12.51
N ILE A 28 0.54 3.65 -11.86
CA ILE A 28 -0.83 3.59 -12.35
C ILE A 28 -1.58 4.70 -11.63
N GLU A 29 -2.12 5.64 -12.40
CA GLU A 29 -3.01 6.66 -11.87
C GLU A 29 -4.33 6.03 -11.42
N ILE A 30 -4.91 6.59 -10.37
CA ILE A 30 -6.27 6.23 -9.94
C ILE A 30 -7.24 6.68 -11.03
N GLY A 31 -8.00 5.73 -11.58
CA GLY A 31 -8.97 5.97 -12.63
C GLY A 31 -9.34 4.68 -13.33
N LYS A 32 -10.03 4.81 -14.46
CA LYS A 32 -10.71 3.70 -15.15
C LYS A 32 -9.84 2.45 -15.38
N LYS A 33 -8.58 2.64 -15.74
CA LYS A 33 -7.65 1.52 -15.99
C LYS A 33 -7.35 0.73 -14.72
N LEU A 34 -7.21 1.42 -13.58
CA LEU A 34 -7.03 0.77 -12.29
C LEU A 34 -8.32 0.07 -11.86
N ASP A 35 -9.48 0.72 -12.03
CA ASP A 35 -10.78 0.13 -11.68
C ASP A 35 -11.02 -1.18 -12.44
N GLU A 36 -10.82 -1.18 -13.76
CA GLU A 36 -10.94 -2.39 -14.59
C GLU A 36 -9.95 -3.49 -14.16
N LEU A 37 -8.71 -3.10 -13.83
CA LEU A 37 -7.68 -4.04 -13.36
C LEU A 37 -8.04 -4.65 -12.01
N ILE A 38 -8.67 -3.90 -11.10
CA ILE A 38 -9.12 -4.42 -9.81
C ILE A 38 -10.18 -5.51 -10.01
N ASP A 39 -11.15 -5.28 -10.90
CA ASP A 39 -12.17 -6.28 -11.21
C ASP A 39 -11.57 -7.53 -11.90
N ASP A 40 -10.65 -7.35 -12.86
CA ASP A 40 -9.91 -8.46 -13.49
C ASP A 40 -9.13 -9.30 -12.46
N VAL A 41 -8.46 -8.64 -11.52
CA VAL A 41 -7.73 -9.32 -10.45
C VAL A 41 -8.69 -10.02 -9.50
N ARG A 42 -9.85 -9.42 -9.20
CA ARG A 42 -10.85 -10.05 -8.34
C ARG A 42 -11.41 -11.32 -9.00
N ASP A 43 -11.70 -11.28 -10.30
CA ASP A 43 -12.13 -12.44 -11.09
C ASP A 43 -11.16 -13.61 -10.97
N ASP A 44 -9.88 -13.38 -11.24
CA ASP A 44 -8.84 -14.42 -11.13
C ASP A 44 -8.74 -14.96 -9.70
N ARG A 45 -8.74 -14.06 -8.71
CA ARG A 45 -8.58 -14.44 -7.31
C ARG A 45 -9.78 -15.22 -6.77
N MET A 46 -11.00 -14.96 -7.26
CA MET A 46 -12.21 -15.69 -6.88
C MET A 46 -12.11 -17.19 -7.18
N LEU A 47 -11.32 -17.58 -8.18
CA LEU A 47 -11.13 -18.98 -8.59
C LEU A 47 -10.42 -19.84 -7.52
N SER A 48 -9.78 -19.22 -6.53
CA SER A 48 -9.04 -19.91 -5.47
C SER A 48 -9.70 -19.75 -4.10
N LYS A 49 -9.90 -20.89 -3.42
CA LYS A 49 -10.42 -20.94 -2.04
C LYS A 49 -9.52 -20.25 -1.01
N ASN A 50 -8.25 -20.01 -1.33
CA ASN A 50 -7.31 -19.34 -0.44
C ASN A 50 -7.42 -17.81 -0.50
N ASN A 51 -8.33 -17.27 -1.32
CA ASN A 51 -8.55 -15.84 -1.48
C ASN A 51 -9.98 -15.47 -1.01
N PRO A 52 -10.28 -15.60 0.30
CA PRO A 52 -11.63 -15.34 0.81
C PRO A 52 -12.08 -13.90 0.55
N SER A 53 -11.18 -12.91 0.66
CA SER A 53 -11.50 -11.50 0.42
C SER A 53 -11.95 -11.17 -1.01
N ALA A 54 -11.66 -12.04 -1.99
CA ALA A 54 -12.11 -11.83 -3.37
C ALA A 54 -13.56 -12.29 -3.58
N GLN A 55 -14.10 -13.17 -2.73
CA GLN A 55 -15.44 -13.73 -2.90
C GLN A 55 -16.51 -12.62 -2.81
N LEU A 56 -17.64 -12.82 -3.49
CA LEU A 56 -18.72 -11.83 -3.56
C LEU A 56 -19.49 -11.67 -2.23
N ASP A 57 -19.40 -12.65 -1.34
CA ASP A 57 -19.98 -12.60 0.00
C ASP A 57 -19.30 -11.56 0.91
N TYR A 58 -18.15 -11.02 0.49
CA TYR A 58 -17.39 -10.00 1.24
C TYR A 58 -17.41 -8.63 0.54
N ASN A 59 -17.82 -7.63 1.30
CA ASN A 59 -17.83 -6.24 0.90
C ASN A 59 -16.53 -5.54 1.36
N ILE A 60 -15.53 -5.51 0.48
CA ILE A 60 -14.21 -4.92 0.78
C ILE A 60 -14.34 -3.45 1.26
N PRO A 61 -15.09 -2.55 0.59
CA PRO A 61 -15.30 -1.18 1.07
C PRO A 61 -15.82 -1.10 2.52
N GLU A 62 -16.82 -1.91 2.87
CA GLU A 62 -17.40 -1.92 4.22
C GLU A 62 -16.43 -2.50 5.25
N MET A 63 -15.71 -3.56 4.91
CA MET A 63 -14.67 -4.13 5.78
C MET A 63 -13.53 -3.14 6.07
N LEU A 64 -13.11 -2.34 5.07
CA LEU A 64 -12.10 -1.30 5.29
C LEU A 64 -12.58 -0.25 6.28
N LYS A 65 -13.84 0.19 6.16
CA LYS A 65 -14.47 1.13 7.11
C LYS A 65 -14.54 0.53 8.51
N GLU A 66 -14.96 -0.72 8.63
CA GLU A 66 -15.00 -1.43 9.91
C GLU A 66 -13.61 -1.52 10.57
N ILE A 67 -12.56 -1.84 9.81
CA ILE A 67 -11.18 -1.91 10.32
C ILE A 67 -10.73 -0.54 10.87
N ILE A 68 -11.07 0.55 10.18
CA ILE A 68 -10.74 1.91 10.60
C ILE A 68 -11.52 2.28 11.87
N ASP A 69 -12.84 2.08 11.87
CA ASP A 69 -13.73 2.48 12.95
C ASP A 69 -13.48 1.69 14.24
N SER A 70 -13.24 0.39 14.10
CA SER A 70 -12.88 -0.49 15.22
C SER A 70 -11.45 -0.28 15.73
N ARG A 71 -10.62 0.46 14.98
CA ARG A 71 -9.18 0.66 15.25
C ARG A 71 -8.44 -0.68 15.43
N PHE A 72 -8.85 -1.70 14.67
CA PHE A 72 -8.42 -3.09 14.84
C PHE A 72 -6.90 -3.25 14.96
N TYR A 73 -6.15 -2.51 14.13
CA TYR A 73 -4.68 -2.58 14.07
C TYR A 73 -3.95 -1.56 14.95
N GLU A 74 -4.64 -0.72 15.73
CA GLU A 74 -3.96 0.35 16.50
C GLU A 74 -2.94 -0.20 17.49
N SER A 75 -3.31 -1.27 18.21
CA SER A 75 -2.41 -1.89 19.19
C SER A 75 -1.14 -2.41 18.53
N ASP A 76 -1.27 -3.17 17.44
CA ASP A 76 -0.13 -3.72 16.70
C ASP A 76 0.72 -2.60 16.09
N TYR A 77 0.06 -1.57 15.55
CA TYR A 77 0.76 -0.40 15.01
C TYR A 77 1.62 0.26 16.08
N ASN A 78 1.04 0.61 17.24
CA ASN A 78 1.76 1.34 18.29
C ASN A 78 2.86 0.49 18.95
N ASN A 79 2.63 -0.81 19.10
CA ASN A 79 3.55 -1.70 19.81
C ASN A 79 4.64 -2.30 18.92
N ILE A 80 4.40 -2.42 17.61
CA ILE A 80 5.31 -3.07 16.65
C ILE A 80 5.67 -2.09 15.54
N THR A 81 4.73 -1.74 14.66
CA THR A 81 5.01 -1.01 13.41
C THR A 81 5.67 0.34 13.66
N LYS A 82 5.18 1.13 14.61
CA LYS A 82 5.68 2.47 14.92
C LYS A 82 7.17 2.47 15.29
N LYS A 83 7.67 1.39 15.90
CA LYS A 83 9.08 1.24 16.27
C LYS A 83 10.00 0.93 15.07
N LEU A 84 9.42 0.53 13.94
CA LEU A 84 10.13 0.20 12.70
C LEU A 84 10.17 1.37 11.71
N LEU A 85 9.38 2.43 11.94
CA LEU A 85 9.34 3.59 11.06
C LEU A 85 10.57 4.47 11.26
N TYR A 86 11.08 5.02 10.15
CA TYR A 86 12.15 6.02 10.17
C TYR A 86 11.66 7.38 10.67
N GLU A 87 10.35 7.61 10.65
CA GLU A 87 9.68 8.86 11.00
C GLU A 87 8.62 8.61 12.07
N ASP A 88 8.40 9.59 12.96
CA ASP A 88 7.39 9.51 14.02
C ASP A 88 5.99 9.81 13.46
N VAL A 89 5.36 8.79 12.87
CA VAL A 89 4.00 8.87 12.33
C VAL A 89 3.01 8.30 13.34
N SER A 90 2.02 9.10 13.75
CA SER A 90 0.95 8.63 14.63
C SER A 90 0.00 7.68 13.91
N TYR A 91 -0.71 6.81 14.65
CA TYR A 91 -1.70 5.91 14.03
C TYR A 91 -2.79 6.67 13.28
N ASN A 92 -3.28 7.78 13.85
CA ASN A 92 -4.29 8.60 13.19
C ASN A 92 -3.77 9.22 11.89
N GLU A 93 -2.52 9.66 11.84
CA GLU A 93 -1.90 10.19 10.62
C GLU A 93 -1.75 9.10 9.55
N ALA A 94 -1.33 7.89 9.94
CA ALA A 94 -1.23 6.75 9.03
C ALA A 94 -2.59 6.34 8.44
N ILE A 95 -3.66 6.43 9.22
CA ILE A 95 -5.03 6.20 8.74
C ILE A 95 -5.46 7.31 7.78
N GLN A 96 -5.39 8.58 8.22
CA GLN A 96 -5.88 9.74 7.47
C GLN A 96 -5.18 9.92 6.11
N ASN A 97 -3.88 9.71 6.06
CA ASN A 97 -3.08 9.88 4.84
C ASN A 97 -2.91 8.57 4.04
N GLY A 98 -3.50 7.47 4.51
CA GLY A 98 -3.31 6.14 3.94
C GLY A 98 -4.64 5.47 3.63
N ILE A 99 -5.01 4.48 4.44
CA ILE A 99 -6.13 3.58 4.12
C ILE A 99 -7.49 4.28 4.10
N ALA A 100 -7.68 5.38 4.84
CA ALA A 100 -8.93 6.14 4.79
C ALA A 100 -9.20 6.72 3.40
N ILE A 101 -8.16 7.22 2.73
CA ILE A 101 -8.26 7.71 1.35
C ILE A 101 -8.78 6.60 0.44
N ILE A 102 -8.25 5.39 0.59
CA ILE A 102 -8.66 4.23 -0.22
C ILE A 102 -10.07 3.75 0.12
N ALA A 103 -10.47 3.79 1.39
CA ALA A 103 -11.81 3.38 1.84
C ALA A 103 -12.92 4.35 1.42
N ASP A 104 -12.58 5.63 1.24
CA ASP A 104 -13.47 6.66 0.71
C ASP A 104 -13.56 6.63 -0.82
N LEU A 105 -12.66 5.90 -1.48
CA LEU A 105 -12.75 5.64 -2.91
C LEU A 105 -13.65 4.44 -3.20
N ASP A 106 -14.30 4.50 -4.34
CA ASP A 106 -15.18 3.45 -4.85
C ASP A 106 -14.43 2.35 -5.62
N ILE A 107 -13.10 2.34 -5.57
CA ILE A 107 -12.24 1.50 -6.44
C ILE A 107 -12.36 0.00 -6.19
N PHE A 108 -12.89 -0.41 -5.04
CA PHE A 108 -13.15 -1.82 -4.69
C PHE A 108 -14.62 -2.23 -4.82
N ASN A 109 -15.49 -1.34 -5.32
CA ASN A 109 -16.82 -1.73 -5.76
C ASN A 109 -16.65 -2.64 -6.97
N TYR A 110 -17.19 -3.85 -6.87
CA TYR A 110 -17.12 -4.82 -7.96
C TYR A 110 -18.22 -4.52 -8.97
N ASN A 111 -17.83 -4.15 -10.20
CA ASN A 111 -18.75 -3.57 -11.19
C ASN A 111 -19.07 -4.50 -12.38
N LYS A 112 -18.68 -5.78 -12.30
CA LYS A 112 -18.90 -6.80 -13.34
C LYS A 112 -20.07 -7.72 -13.07
#